data_AF-A0A330I1I4-F1
#
_entry.id   AF-A0A330I1I4-F1
#
_cell.length_a   1.000
_cell.length_b   1.000
_cell.length_c   1.000
_cell.angle_alpha   90.00
_cell.angle_beta   90.00
_cell.angle_gamma   90.00
#
_symmetry.space_group_name_H-M   'P 1'
#
loop_
_entity.id
_entity.type
_entity.pdbx_description
1 polymer ?
#
loop_
_entity_poly.entity_id
_entity_poly.type
_entity_poly.pdbx_seq_one_letter_code
_entity_poly.pdbx_strand_id
1 'polypeptide(L)' 'MVKPKRRVTKRSVERNAHTNLFSRQRVVDEAFLEGTARLFKARTGRSLSTEDARQIVDNLGSFFRILAEWDRIDRDK' A
#
# COMPACT_ATOMS: atom_id res chain seq x y z
N MET A 1 -12.77 -49.36 -3.47
CA MET A 1 -11.81 -48.24 -3.69
C MET A 1 -12.60 -46.95 -3.89
N VAL A 2 -12.56 -46.02 -2.94
CA VAL A 2 -13.29 -44.74 -3.05
C VAL A 2 -12.26 -43.61 -3.04
N LYS A 3 -12.18 -42.82 -4.12
CA LYS A 3 -11.25 -41.67 -4.22
C LYS A 3 -11.83 -40.47 -3.45
N PRO A 4 -11.06 -39.78 -2.59
CA PRO A 4 -11.57 -38.59 -1.94
C PRO A 4 -11.55 -37.40 -2.92
N LYS A 5 -12.72 -36.80 -3.12
CA LYS A 5 -12.93 -35.58 -3.90
C LYS A 5 -12.42 -34.40 -3.06
N ARG A 6 -11.24 -33.86 -3.39
CA ARG A 6 -10.66 -32.68 -2.73
C ARG A 6 -11.63 -31.49 -2.90
N ARG A 7 -12.26 -31.10 -1.80
CA ARG A 7 -13.08 -29.89 -1.71
C ARG A 7 -12.10 -28.72 -1.53
N VAL A 8 -11.93 -27.90 -2.57
CA VAL A 8 -11.18 -26.65 -2.47
C VAL A 8 -11.97 -25.72 -1.54
N THR A 9 -11.52 -25.63 -0.30
CA THR A 9 -12.03 -24.66 0.68
C THR A 9 -11.70 -23.26 0.20
N LYS A 10 -12.74 -22.42 0.08
CA LYS A 10 -12.71 -20.98 -0.25
C LYS A 10 -11.93 -20.10 0.76
N ARG A 11 -10.97 -20.64 1.51
CA ARG A 11 -10.15 -19.93 2.51
C ARG A 11 -8.84 -19.37 1.98
N SER A 12 -8.45 -19.70 0.74
CA SER A 12 -7.19 -19.18 0.15
C SER A 12 -7.36 -17.88 -0.63
N VAL A 13 -8.58 -17.38 -0.83
CA VAL A 13 -8.82 -16.15 -1.62
C VAL A 13 -8.65 -14.88 -0.77
N GLU A 14 -8.91 -14.94 0.53
CA GLU A 14 -8.84 -13.77 1.42
C GLU A 14 -7.40 -13.38 1.82
N ARG A 15 -6.46 -14.32 1.87
CA ARG A 15 -5.08 -14.05 2.31
C ARG A 15 -4.27 -13.15 1.38
N ASN A 16 -4.72 -12.94 0.14
CA ASN A 16 -4.02 -12.12 -0.86
C ASN A 16 -4.65 -10.74 -1.08
N ALA A 17 -5.78 -10.41 -0.45
CA ALA A 17 -6.44 -9.12 -0.67
C ALA A 17 -5.65 -7.97 -0.01
N HIS A 18 -5.12 -8.18 1.19
CA HIS A 18 -4.36 -7.18 1.93
C HIS A 18 -3.02 -6.83 1.29
N THR A 19 -2.38 -7.80 0.65
CA THR A 19 -1.10 -7.61 -0.05
C THR A 19 -1.29 -6.87 -1.37
N ASN A 20 -2.43 -7.07 -2.03
CA ASN A 20 -2.77 -6.41 -3.29
C ASN A 20 -3.11 -4.92 -3.15
N LEU A 21 -3.54 -4.47 -1.97
CA LEU A 21 -3.83 -3.05 -1.70
C LEU A 21 -2.58 -2.16 -1.82
N PHE A 22 -1.40 -2.71 -1.48
CA PHE A 22 -0.11 -2.01 -1.57
C PHE A 22 0.67 -2.35 -2.86
N SER A 23 0.32 -3.45 -3.54
CA SER A 23 0.86 -3.78 -4.86
C SER A 23 0.15 -3.04 -6.01
N ARG A 24 -1.10 -2.58 -5.80
CA ARG A 24 -1.70 -1.60 -6.72
C ARG A 24 -0.98 -0.27 -6.56
N GLN A 25 0.03 -0.06 -7.40
CA GLN A 25 0.60 1.25 -7.63
C GLN A 25 -0.56 2.15 -8.06
N ARG A 26 -1.09 2.97 -7.13
CA ARG A 26 -2.02 4.02 -7.49
C ARG A 26 -1.29 4.88 -8.51
N VAL A 27 -1.94 5.19 -9.63
CA VAL A 27 -1.45 6.20 -10.54
C VAL A 27 -1.47 7.50 -9.75
N VAL A 28 -0.28 7.95 -9.34
CA VAL A 28 -0.10 9.24 -8.67
C VAL A 28 0.01 10.26 -9.80
N ASP A 29 -1.11 10.96 -10.05
CA ASP A 29 -1.18 12.03 -11.03
C ASP A 29 -0.78 13.38 -10.42
N GLU A 30 -0.66 14.39 -11.28
CA GLU A 30 -0.21 15.72 -10.88
C GLU A 30 -1.21 16.40 -9.93
N ALA A 31 -2.51 16.17 -10.10
CA ALA A 31 -3.54 16.72 -9.20
C ALA A 31 -3.40 16.18 -7.77
N PHE A 32 -3.06 14.90 -7.62
CA PHE A 32 -2.77 14.31 -6.33
C PHE A 32 -1.51 14.90 -5.68
N LEU A 33 -0.46 15.14 -6.47
CA LEU A 33 0.78 15.77 -6.00
C LEU A 33 0.55 17.22 -5.57
N GLU A 34 -0.24 18.00 -6.32
CA GLU A 34 -0.61 19.36 -5.94
C GLU A 34 -1.40 19.39 -4.62
N GLY A 35 -2.37 18.47 -4.46
CA GLY A 35 -3.12 18.33 -3.21
C GLY A 35 -2.21 18.01 -2.03
N THR A 36 -1.23 17.12 -2.24
CA THR A 36 -0.22 16.78 -1.24
C THR A 36 0.65 17.99 -0.88
N ALA A 37 1.16 18.72 -1.88
CA ALA A 37 1.96 19.92 -1.66
C ALA A 37 1.18 20.97 -0.85
N ARG A 38 -0.09 21.24 -1.21
CA ARG A 38 -0.96 22.18 -0.50
C ARG A 38 -1.19 21.78 0.96
N LEU A 39 -1.49 20.51 1.19
CA LEU A 39 -1.74 19.97 2.52
C LEU A 39 -0.52 20.12 3.43
N PHE A 40 0.66 19.74 2.94
CA PHE A 40 1.89 19.80 3.72
C PHE A 40 2.42 21.23 3.87
N LYS A 41 2.22 22.10 2.88
CA LYS A 41 2.49 23.54 3.02
C LYS A 41 1.68 24.15 4.15
N ALA A 42 0.38 23.85 4.23
CA ALA A 42 -0.49 24.36 5.28
C ALA A 42 -0.06 23.90 6.69
N ARG A 43 0.51 22.70 6.81
CA ARG A 43 0.97 22.16 8.11
C ARG A 43 2.36 22.62 8.52
N THR A 44 3.27 22.78 7.56
CA THR A 44 4.69 23.02 7.82
C THR A 44 5.09 24.48 7.66
N GLY A 45 4.26 25.29 7.01
CA GLY A 45 4.59 26.66 6.62
C GLY A 45 5.64 26.76 5.50
N ARG A 46 6.13 25.62 4.99
CA ARG A 46 7.14 25.58 3.93
C ARG A 46 6.48 25.53 2.56
N SER A 47 7.04 26.26 1.59
CA SER A 47 6.66 26.06 0.19
C SER A 47 7.22 24.72 -0.28
N LEU A 48 6.38 23.91 -0.91
CA LEU A 48 6.74 22.59 -1.42
C LEU A 48 6.47 22.53 -2.91
N SER A 49 7.44 21.99 -3.64
CA SER A 49 7.32 21.71 -5.07
C SER A 49 6.52 20.41 -5.30
N THR A 50 6.15 20.18 -6.56
CA THR A 50 5.57 18.90 -7.01
C THR A 50 6.50 17.72 -6.75
N GLU A 51 7.82 17.94 -6.82
CA GLU A 51 8.81 16.89 -6.54
C GLU A 51 8.89 16.57 -5.05
N ASP A 52 8.83 17.58 -4.18
CA ASP A 52 8.74 17.34 -2.73
C ASP A 52 7.49 16.54 -2.39
N ALA A 53 6.35 16.85 -3.03
CA ALA A 53 5.12 16.10 -2.87
C ALA A 53 5.28 14.63 -3.33
N ARG A 54 5.98 14.39 -4.44
CA ARG A 54 6.27 13.03 -4.93
C ARG A 54 7.09 12.25 -3.91
N GLN A 55 8.14 12.85 -3.36
CA GLN A 55 8.97 12.22 -2.33
C GLN A 55 8.19 11.94 -1.05
N ILE A 56 7.31 12.85 -0.62
CA ILE A 56 6.43 12.63 0.54
C ILE A 56 5.55 11.40 0.32
N VAL A 57 4.91 11.30 -0.84
CA VAL A 57 4.03 10.17 -1.19
C VAL A 57 4.82 8.86 -1.24
N ASP A 58 5.99 8.86 -1.86
CA ASP A 58 6.83 7.66 -1.98
C ASP A 58 7.35 7.19 -0.63
N ASN A 59 7.84 8.12 0.22
CA ASN A 59 8.31 7.82 1.56
C ASN A 59 7.21 7.20 2.43
N LEU A 60 6.02 7.79 2.43
CA LEU A 60 4.88 7.27 3.18
C LEU A 60 4.44 5.90 2.64
N GLY A 61 4.34 5.77 1.31
CA GLY A 61 3.97 4.50 0.66
C GLY A 61 4.95 3.38 0.99
N SER A 62 6.25 3.66 0.93
CA SER A 62 7.32 2.71 1.25
C SER A 62 7.35 2.34 2.74
N PHE A 63 7.10 3.30 3.65
CA PHE A 63 6.98 3.01 5.07
C PHE A 63 5.84 2.02 5.36
N PHE A 64 4.64 2.24 4.81
CA PHE A 64 3.53 1.29 4.98
C PHE A 64 3.80 -0.08 4.33
N ARG A 65 4.59 -0.12 3.24
CA ARG A 65 5.03 -1.38 2.64
C ARG A 65 5.88 -2.21 3.61
N ILE A 66 6.82 -1.58 4.31
CA ILE A 66 7.65 -2.25 5.33
C ILE A 66 6.77 -2.81 6.46
N LEU A 67 5.83 -2.03 6.97
CA LEU A 67 4.91 -2.51 8.01
C LEU A 67 4.07 -3.70 7.54
N ALA A 68 3.60 -3.67 6.29
CA ALA A 68 2.85 -4.78 5.69
C ALA A 68 3.72 -6.02 5.48
N GLU A 69 5.02 -5.87 5.25
CA GLU A 69 5.96 -6.98 5.15
C GLU A 69 6.18 -7.66 6.51
N TRP A 70 6.40 -6.88 7.57
CA TRP A 70 6.54 -7.42 8.92
C TRP A 70 5.30 -8.16 9.41
N ASP A 71 4.09 -7.62 9.16
CA ASP A 71 2.83 -8.30 9.49
C ASP A 71 2.71 -9.66 8.79
N ARG A 72 3.21 -9.82 7.55
CA ARG A 72 3.24 -11.13 6.88
C ARG A 72 4.20 -12.09 7.56
N ILE A 73 5.41 -11.64 7.87
CA ILE A 73 6.42 -12.44 8.55
C ILE A 73 5.89 -12.96 9.89
N ASP A 74 5.19 -12.12 10.66
CA ASP A 74 4.63 -12.53 11.95
C ASP A 74 3.42 -13.46 11.82
N ARG A 75 2.68 -13.44 10.71
CA ARG A 75 1.57 -14.39 10.44
C ARG A 75 2.03 -15.77 9.98
N ASP A 76 3.23 -15.86 9.40
CA ASP A 76 3.79 -17.11 8.88
C ASP A 76 4.67 -17.86 9.92
N LYS A 77 4.85 -17.30 11.12
CA LYS A 77 5.46 -17.95 12.30
C LYS A 77 4.44 -18.75 13.10
#